data_AF-A0A6B3IAG9-F1
#
_entry.id   AF-A0A6B3IAG9-F1
#
_cell.length_a   1.000
_cell.length_b   1.000
_cell.length_c   1.000
_cell.angle_alpha   90.00
_cell.angle_beta   90.00
_cell.angle_gamma   90.00
#
_symmetry.space_group_name_H-M   'P 1'
#
loop_
_entity.id
_entity.type
_entity.pdbx_description
1 polymer ?
#
loop_
_entity_poly.entity_id
_entity_poly.type
_entity_poly.pdbx_seq_one_letter_code
_entity_poly.pdbx_strand_id
1 'polypeptide(L)' 'FLIGKTFQEDVPLNMFVNPVVTDAKLPEIFTEFGETVEKPATVAPDKIAANREQWVRSWNSLVVK' A
#
# COMPACT_ATOMS: atom_id res chain seq x y z
N PHE A 1 4.07 -15.72 -10.91
CA PHE A 1 2.63 -15.79 -10.58
C PHE A 1 2.15 -14.50 -9.92
N LEU A 2 2.56 -14.16 -8.69
CA LEU A 2 2.05 -12.97 -7.97
C LEU A 2 2.31 -11.65 -8.69
N ILE A 3 3.47 -11.47 -9.31
CA ILE A 3 3.78 -10.29 -10.14
C ILE A 3 3.31 -10.42 -11.60
N GLY A 4 2.54 -11.47 -11.91
CA GLY A 4 2.00 -11.67 -13.26
C GLY A 4 0.79 -10.77 -13.48
N LYS A 5 0.65 -10.26 -14.71
CA LYS A 5 -0.43 -9.34 -15.09
C LYS A 5 -1.82 -9.82 -14.66
N THR A 6 -2.17 -11.08 -14.96
CA THR A 6 -3.49 -11.65 -14.61
C THR A 6 -3.77 -11.55 -13.12
N PHE A 7 -2.81 -11.92 -12.27
CA PHE A 7 -2.99 -11.80 -10.83
C PHE A 7 -3.11 -10.34 -10.40
N GLN A 8 -2.30 -9.46 -10.98
CA GLN A 8 -2.29 -8.03 -10.63
C GLN A 8 -3.56 -7.29 -11.06
N GLU A 9 -4.23 -7.71 -12.13
CA GLU A 9 -5.54 -7.16 -12.53
C GLU A 9 -6.67 -7.57 -11.57
N ASP A 10 -6.51 -8.68 -10.84
CA ASP A 10 -7.49 -9.14 -9.84
C ASP A 10 -7.29 -8.47 -8.45
N VAL A 11 -6.09 -7.96 -8.16
CA VAL A 11 -5.72 -7.35 -6.86
C VAL A 11 -6.66 -6.19 -6.45
N PRO A 12 -6.99 -5.22 -7.33
CA PRO A 12 -7.82 -4.06 -6.95
C PRO A 12 -9.18 -4.43 -6.37
N LEU A 13 -9.87 -5.42 -6.95
CA LEU A 13 -11.25 -5.74 -6.54
C LEU A 13 -11.35 -6.82 -5.46
N ASN A 14 -10.26 -7.56 -5.20
CA ASN A 14 -10.24 -8.61 -4.18
C ASN A 14 -9.47 -8.21 -2.92
N MET A 15 -8.43 -7.38 -3.06
CA MET A 15 -7.57 -6.94 -1.96
C MET A 15 -7.67 -5.45 -1.67
N PHE A 16 -8.37 -4.68 -2.52
CA PHE A 16 -8.58 -3.24 -2.36
C PHE A 16 -7.27 -2.43 -2.28
N VAL A 17 -6.25 -2.86 -3.03
CA VAL A 17 -4.95 -2.18 -3.14
C VAL A 17 -4.55 -2.00 -4.59
N ASN A 18 -3.64 -1.05 -4.85
CA ASN A 18 -3.09 -0.84 -6.20
C ASN A 18 -2.17 -2.02 -6.60
N PRO A 19 -2.16 -2.41 -7.89
CA PRO A 19 -1.18 -3.35 -8.41
C PRO A 19 0.21 -2.73 -8.40
N VAL A 20 1.23 -3.56 -8.27
CA VAL A 20 2.64 -3.14 -8.31
C VAL A 20 3.18 -3.06 -9.74
N VAL A 21 2.57 -3.79 -10.67
CA VAL A 21 2.96 -3.77 -12.09
C VAL A 21 2.24 -2.65 -12.83
N THR A 22 2.96 -1.96 -13.71
CA THR A 22 2.48 -0.76 -14.40
C THR A 22 1.56 -1.04 -15.58
N ASP A 23 1.49 -2.29 -16.04
CA ASP A 23 0.72 -2.71 -17.22
C ASP A 23 -0.60 -3.41 -16.87
N ALA A 24 -0.94 -3.49 -15.57
CA ALA A 24 -2.23 -3.98 -15.09
C ALA A 24 -3.32 -2.93 -15.34
N LYS A 25 -4.45 -3.37 -15.90
CA LYS A 25 -5.61 -2.50 -16.09
C LYS A 25 -6.41 -2.38 -14.80
N LEU A 26 -6.70 -1.15 -14.40
CA LEU A 26 -7.58 -0.86 -13.27
C LEU A 26 -9.05 -0.81 -13.74
N PRO A 27 -9.97 -1.51 -13.06
CA PRO A 27 -11.40 -1.38 -13.30
C PRO A 27 -11.92 0.02 -12.95
N GLU A 28 -12.87 0.53 -13.71
CA GLU A 28 -13.43 1.89 -13.54
C GLU A 28 -14.00 2.13 -12.13
N ILE A 29 -14.73 1.14 -11.60
CA ILE A 29 -15.31 1.17 -10.24
C ILE A 29 -14.23 1.33 -9.14
N PHE A 30 -13.01 0.86 -9.38
CA PHE A 30 -11.91 1.00 -8.43
C PHE A 30 -11.34 2.43 -8.42
N THR A 31 -11.37 3.10 -9.58
CA THR A 31 -10.89 4.47 -9.74
C THR A 31 -11.96 5.53 -9.47
N GLU A 32 -13.25 5.20 -9.61
CA GLU A 32 -14.36 6.14 -9.37
C GLU A 32 -14.37 6.68 -7.95
N PHE A 33 -14.09 5.81 -6.97
CA PHE A 33 -14.07 6.15 -5.55
C PHE A 33 -12.65 6.26 -4.97
N GLY A 34 -11.64 5.86 -5.73
CA GLY A 34 -10.24 5.88 -5.31
C GLY A 34 -9.61 7.27 -5.54
N GLU A 35 -9.31 7.99 -4.46
CA GLU A 35 -8.58 9.26 -4.58
C GLU A 35 -7.11 9.01 -4.93
N THR A 36 -6.61 9.73 -5.94
CA THR A 36 -5.18 9.70 -6.29
C THR A 36 -4.45 10.83 -5.59
N VAL A 37 -3.54 10.48 -4.69
CA VAL A 37 -2.68 11.46 -4.01
C VAL A 37 -1.54 11.85 -4.95
N GLU A 38 -1.50 13.11 -5.40
CA GLU A 38 -0.46 13.59 -6.33
C GLU A 38 0.97 13.47 -5.77
N LYS A 39 1.12 13.64 -4.45
CA LYS A 39 2.41 13.65 -3.76
C LYS A 39 2.35 12.81 -2.49
N PRO A 40 2.34 11.47 -2.61
CA PRO A 40 2.28 10.61 -1.44
C PRO A 40 3.58 10.75 -0.64
N ALA A 41 3.45 10.85 0.69
CA ALA A 41 4.60 10.74 1.56
C ALA A 41 5.17 9.32 1.48
N THR A 42 6.48 9.19 1.29
CA THR A 42 7.15 7.89 1.19
C THR A 42 8.27 7.79 2.22
N VAL A 43 8.48 6.58 2.73
CA VAL A 43 9.58 6.25 3.63
C VAL A 43 10.29 5.03 3.04
N ALA A 44 11.61 5.12 2.89
CA ALA A 44 12.39 4.01 2.34
C ALA A 44 12.26 2.74 3.20
N PRO A 45 12.10 1.54 2.58
CA PRO A 45 11.91 0.29 3.33
C PRO A 45 13.00 0.03 4.37
N ASP A 46 14.27 0.29 4.06
CA ASP A 46 15.39 0.07 5.00
C ASP A 46 15.29 0.99 6.22
N LYS A 47 14.82 2.23 6.02
CA LYS A 47 14.57 3.16 7.13
C LYS A 47 13.43 2.66 8.01
N ILE A 48 12.37 2.11 7.41
CA ILE A 48 11.29 1.46 8.17
C ILE A 48 11.85 0.29 8.96
N ALA A 49 12.58 -0.62 8.33
CA ALA A 49 13.15 -1.80 8.97
C ALA A 49 14.04 -1.45 10.17
N ALA A 50 14.90 -0.44 10.03
CA ALA A 50 15.81 0.00 11.09
C ALA A 50 15.09 0.65 12.29
N ASN A 51 13.92 1.26 12.09
CA ASN A 51 13.26 2.07 13.13
C ASN A 51 11.92 1.49 13.63
N ARG A 52 11.35 0.49 12.95
CA ARG A 52 9.98 -0.01 13.20
C ARG A 52 9.71 -0.32 14.67
N GLU A 53 10.67 -0.96 15.36
CA GLU A 53 10.47 -1.41 16.73
C GLU A 53 10.41 -0.25 17.71
N GLN A 54 11.25 0.76 17.51
CA GLN A 54 11.23 1.97 18.32
C GLN A 54 9.91 2.71 18.12
N TRP A 55 9.45 2.89 16.88
CA TRP A 55 8.20 3.59 16.59
C TRP A 55 6.99 2.92 17.22
N VAL A 56 6.91 1.58 17.14
CA VAL A 56 5.81 0.81 17.77
C VAL A 56 5.83 0.97 19.29
N ARG A 57 7.01 0.86 19.93
CA ARG A 57 7.13 1.07 21.40
C ARG A 57 6.72 2.48 21.81
N SER A 58 7.17 3.50 21.09
CA SER A 58 6.82 4.89 21.34
C SER A 58 5.32 5.13 21.22
N TRP A 59 4.68 4.61 20.17
CA TRP A 59 3.23 4.77 19.98
C TRP A 59 2.44 4.06 21.09
N ASN A 60 2.79 2.81 21.43
CA ASN A 60 2.13 2.06 22.51
C ASN A 60 2.19 2.82 23.85
N SER A 61 3.36 3.35 24.21
CA SER A 61 3.53 4.11 25.46
C SER A 61 2.71 5.41 25.50
N LEU A 62 2.37 5.99 24.34
CA LEU A 62 1.62 7.23 24.24
C LEU A 62 0.11 7.00 24.25
N VAL A 63 -0.35 5.96 23.55
CA VAL A 63 -1.78 5.77 23.22
C VAL A 63 -2.44 4.68 24.06
N VAL A 64 -1.70 3.65 24.47
CA VAL A 64 -2.23 2.50 25.19
C VAL A 64 -1.80 2.60 26.65
N LYS A 65 -2.72 3.02 27.52
CA LYS A 65 -2.65 2.79 28.97
C LYS A 65 -3.60 1.67 29.35
#